data_AF-A0A7S0VSD8-F1
#
_entry.id   AF-A0A7S0VSD8-F1
#
_cell.length_a   1.000
_cell.length_b   1.000
_cell.length_c   1.000
_cell.angle_alpha   90.00
_cell.angle_beta   90.00
_cell.angle_gamma   90.00
#
_symmetry.space_group_name_H-M   'P 1'
#
loop_
_entity.id
_entity.type
_entity.pdbx_description
1 polymer ?
#
loop_
_entity_poly.entity_id
_entity_poly.type
_entity_poly.pdbx_seq_one_letter_code
_entity_poly.pdbx_strand_id
1 'polypeptide(L)'
;AAMYFCENPDFTVLSDTSSFHSAVTGMYWATITMTTVGYGDMTPTTVCGEAMACLAAFSGILCIGIPISVITAKFNDTYHATIEEIEREEQRKRFLRAKRELQGMSGLQGLGNSIRDRIGGGSFKNLF
;
A
#
# COMPACT_ATOMS: atom_id res chain seq x y z
N ALA A 1 12.49 -40.53 -23.70
CA ALA A 1 12.31 -41.36 -22.49
C ALA A 1 11.50 -40.67 -21.37
N ALA A 2 11.40 -39.34 -21.32
CA ALA A 2 10.75 -38.61 -20.22
C ALA A 2 9.25 -38.27 -20.40
N MET A 3 8.60 -38.70 -21.48
CA MET A 3 7.21 -38.31 -21.80
C MET A 3 6.27 -39.50 -22.08
N TYR A 4 6.71 -40.75 -21.86
CA TYR A 4 6.05 -41.95 -22.39
C TYR A 4 5.54 -42.97 -21.37
N PHE A 5 5.66 -42.72 -20.06
CA PHE A 5 4.95 -43.54 -19.06
C PHE A 5 3.78 -42.77 -18.47
N CYS A 6 2.96 -42.26 -19.38
CA CYS A 6 1.52 -42.19 -19.17
C CYS A 6 1.09 -43.51 -18.50
N GLU A 7 0.43 -43.44 -17.36
CA GLU A 7 -1.00 -43.66 -17.25
C GLU A 7 -1.33 -44.06 -15.81
N ASN A 8 -2.20 -43.25 -15.20
CA ASN A 8 -2.58 -43.25 -13.78
C ASN A 8 -2.92 -44.64 -13.21
N PRO A 9 -2.57 -44.87 -11.92
CA PRO A 9 -3.61 -45.29 -10.99
C PRO A 9 -3.54 -44.63 -9.61
N ASP A 10 -2.99 -43.42 -9.44
CA ASP A 10 -3.07 -42.73 -8.13
C ASP A 10 -4.27 -41.77 -8.01
N PHE A 11 -5.07 -41.61 -9.07
CA PHE A 11 -6.46 -41.12 -8.91
C PHE A 11 -7.39 -42.17 -8.26
N THR A 12 -6.89 -43.40 -8.02
CA THR A 12 -7.61 -44.47 -7.30
C THR A 12 -7.64 -44.26 -5.78
N VAL A 13 -7.31 -43.05 -5.31
CA VAL A 13 -7.51 -42.58 -3.93
C VAL A 13 -9.00 -42.39 -3.58
N LEU A 14 -9.92 -42.77 -4.48
CA LEU A 14 -11.37 -42.70 -4.26
C LEU A 14 -12.04 -44.03 -3.87
N SER A 15 -11.35 -45.17 -3.86
CA SER A 15 -11.99 -46.45 -3.54
C SER A 15 -11.07 -47.33 -2.70
N ASP A 16 -11.25 -47.30 -1.36
CA ASP A 16 -11.64 -48.50 -0.61
C ASP A 16 -11.43 -48.36 0.92
N THR A 17 -12.58 -48.25 1.61
CA THR A 17 -12.94 -48.93 2.86
C THR A 17 -12.25 -48.61 4.21
N SER A 18 -11.29 -47.68 4.29
CA SER A 18 -10.86 -47.04 5.57
C SER A 18 -10.74 -45.50 5.48
N SER A 19 -11.43 -44.95 4.47
CA SER A 19 -11.15 -43.68 3.78
C SER A 19 -11.20 -42.40 4.61
N PHE A 20 -11.85 -42.38 5.78
CA PHE A 20 -11.91 -41.15 6.59
C PHE A 20 -10.57 -40.80 7.25
N HIS A 21 -9.81 -41.80 7.71
CA HIS A 21 -8.57 -41.52 8.43
C HIS A 21 -7.45 -41.08 7.48
N SER A 22 -7.31 -41.71 6.31
CA SER A 22 -6.30 -41.32 5.31
C SER A 22 -6.64 -39.99 4.61
N ALA A 23 -7.92 -39.70 4.37
CA ALA A 23 -8.35 -38.44 3.76
C ALA A 23 -8.08 -37.25 4.69
N VAL A 24 -8.39 -37.37 5.99
CA VAL A 24 -8.13 -36.30 6.97
C VAL A 24 -6.62 -36.08 7.15
N THR A 25 -5.81 -37.14 7.17
CA THR A 25 -4.34 -37.02 7.23
C THR A 25 -3.76 -36.38 5.97
N GLY A 26 -4.24 -36.74 4.78
CA GLY A 26 -3.84 -36.11 3.52
C GLY A 26 -4.24 -34.64 3.44
N MET A 27 -5.43 -34.30 3.93
CA MET A 27 -5.91 -32.91 3.99
C MET A 27 -5.15 -32.08 5.03
N TYR A 28 -4.77 -32.68 6.16
CA TYR A 28 -3.88 -32.08 7.15
C TYR A 28 -2.53 -31.75 6.51
N TRP A 29 -1.90 -32.72 5.84
CA TRP A 29 -0.63 -32.52 5.14
C TRP A 29 -0.71 -31.44 4.05
N ALA A 30 -1.77 -31.45 3.24
CA ALA A 30 -2.00 -30.42 2.22
C ALA A 30 -2.18 -29.03 2.84
N THR A 31 -2.93 -28.94 3.95
CA THR A 31 -3.20 -27.66 4.63
C THR A 31 -1.95 -27.08 5.28
N ILE A 32 -1.14 -27.88 6.01
CA ILE A 32 0.10 -27.40 6.64
C ILE A 32 1.17 -26.99 5.62
N THR A 33 1.18 -27.64 4.45
CA THR A 33 2.10 -27.31 3.35
C THR A 33 1.64 -26.02 2.66
N MET A 34 0.33 -25.88 2.43
CA MET A 34 -0.27 -24.66 1.86
C MET A 34 -0.13 -23.44 2.79
N THR A 35 -0.19 -23.64 4.11
CA THR A 35 0.04 -22.57 5.09
C THR A 35 1.53 -22.34 5.41
N THR A 36 2.43 -23.04 4.73
CA THR A 36 3.91 -22.95 4.90
C THR A 36 4.41 -23.28 6.30
N VAL A 37 3.58 -23.89 7.17
CA VAL A 37 3.95 -24.25 8.55
C VAL A 37 4.96 -25.40 8.53
N GLY A 38 4.72 -26.42 7.71
CA GLY A 38 5.69 -27.48 7.42
C GLY A 38 6.28 -28.16 8.67
N TYR A 39 5.45 -28.72 9.55
CA TYR A 39 5.92 -29.41 10.76
C TYR A 39 6.90 -30.57 10.47
N GLY A 40 6.85 -31.14 9.26
CA GLY A 40 7.78 -32.18 8.81
C GLY A 40 7.52 -33.57 9.42
N ASP A 41 6.39 -33.75 10.09
CA ASP A 41 5.93 -35.00 10.70
C ASP A 41 5.58 -36.06 9.64
N MET A 42 5.04 -35.63 8.51
CA MET A 42 4.83 -36.46 7.32
C MET A 42 5.34 -35.73 6.08
N THR A 43 6.21 -36.38 5.32
CA THR A 43 6.75 -35.87 4.06
C THR A 43 6.58 -36.92 2.97
N PRO A 44 6.15 -36.52 1.76
CA PRO A 44 6.03 -37.47 0.66
C PRO A 44 7.44 -37.87 0.21
N THR A 45 7.74 -39.17 0.26
CA THR A 45 9.01 -39.74 -0.25
C THR A 45 8.98 -39.99 -1.77
N THR A 46 7.88 -39.63 -2.44
CA THR A 46 7.68 -39.82 -3.87
C THR A 46 8.00 -38.54 -4.66
N VAL A 47 8.66 -38.70 -5.81
CA VAL A 47 9.09 -37.59 -6.69
C VAL A 47 7.91 -36.67 -7.09
N CYS A 48 6.72 -37.23 -7.29
CA CYS A 48 5.52 -36.44 -7.59
C CYS A 48 5.01 -35.67 -6.38
N GLY A 49 5.11 -36.23 -5.17
CA GLY A 49 4.68 -35.56 -3.94
C GLY A 49 5.59 -34.39 -3.56
N GLU A 50 6.90 -34.50 -3.81
CA GLU A 50 7.83 -33.38 -3.66
C GLU A 50 7.52 -32.23 -4.65
N ALA A 51 7.21 -32.54 -5.91
CA ALA A 51 6.81 -31.53 -6.89
C ALA A 51 5.50 -30.83 -6.51
N MET A 52 4.51 -31.59 -6.02
CA MET A 52 3.25 -31.03 -5.51
C MET A 52 3.46 -30.20 -4.24
N ALA A 53 4.41 -30.57 -3.38
CA ALA A 53 4.76 -29.78 -2.20
C ALA A 53 5.34 -28.42 -2.58
N CYS A 54 6.22 -28.36 -3.59
CA CYS A 54 6.72 -27.10 -4.13
C CYS A 54 5.60 -26.24 -4.71
N LEU A 55 4.71 -26.81 -5.53
CA LEU A 55 3.57 -26.09 -6.11
C LEU A 55 2.60 -25.59 -5.03
N ALA A 56 2.32 -26.41 -4.01
CA ALA A 56 1.49 -26.04 -2.88
C ALA A 56 2.09 -24.87 -2.08
N ALA A 57 3.41 -24.88 -1.84
CA ALA A 57 4.10 -23.79 -1.17
C ALA A 57 4.02 -22.47 -1.97
N PHE A 58 4.24 -22.51 -3.28
CA PHE A 58 4.07 -21.33 -4.14
C PHE A 58 2.61 -20.83 -4.16
N SER A 59 1.64 -21.75 -4.20
CA SER A 59 0.22 -21.38 -4.19
C SER A 59 -0.20 -20.68 -2.89
N GLY A 60 0.36 -21.08 -1.74
CA GLY A 60 0.10 -20.44 -0.44
C GLY A 60 0.61 -19.00 -0.39
N ILE A 61 1.81 -18.76 -0.90
CA ILE A 61 2.40 -17.41 -0.96
C ILE A 61 1.56 -16.50 -1.87
N LEU A 62 1.13 -17.00 -3.03
CA LEU A 62 0.25 -16.26 -3.94
C LEU A 62 -1.11 -15.98 -3.29
N CYS A 63 -1.66 -16.93 -2.56
CA CYS A 63 -2.95 -16.76 -1.86
C CYS A 63 -2.88 -15.71 -0.75
N ILE A 64 -1.76 -15.60 -0.03
CA ILE A 64 -1.54 -14.56 0.99
C ILE A 64 -1.25 -13.20 0.34
N GLY A 65 -0.67 -13.18 -0.87
CA GLY A 65 -0.40 -11.95 -1.61
C GLY A 65 -1.66 -11.16 -1.97
N ILE A 66 -2.77 -11.83 -2.28
CA ILE A 66 -4.04 -11.18 -2.66
C ILE A 66 -4.61 -10.30 -1.53
N PRO A 67 -4.87 -10.80 -0.30
CA PRO A 67 -5.41 -9.96 0.77
C PRO A 67 -4.42 -8.86 1.18
N ILE A 68 -3.11 -9.13 1.20
CA ILE A 68 -2.09 -8.10 1.48
C ILE A 68 -2.19 -6.96 0.46
N SER A 69 -2.25 -7.28 -0.84
CA SER A 69 -2.33 -6.28 -1.91
C SER A 69 -3.59 -5.41 -1.78
N VAL A 70 -4.73 -6.02 -1.46
CA VAL A 70 -5.99 -5.29 -1.22
C VAL A 70 -5.86 -4.36 -0.02
N ILE A 71 -5.30 -4.83 1.09
CA ILE A 71 -5.08 -4.02 2.29
C ILE A 71 -4.17 -2.83 1.96
N THR A 72 -3.03 -3.07 1.32
CA THR A 72 -2.09 -2.02 0.91
C THR A 72 -2.72 -1.00 -0.02
N ALA A 73 -3.55 -1.41 -0.98
CA ALA A 73 -4.24 -0.46 -1.86
C ALA A 73 -5.17 0.49 -1.08
N LYS A 74 -5.95 -0.04 -0.12
CA LYS A 74 -6.85 0.78 0.71
C LYS A 74 -6.07 1.73 1.63
N PHE A 75 -4.95 1.27 2.18
CA PHE A 75 -4.06 2.11 2.98
C PHE A 75 -3.40 3.18 2.13
N ASN A 76 -2.96 2.86 0.93
CA ASN A 76 -2.34 3.80 0.00
C ASN A 76 -3.29 4.94 -0.36
N ASP A 77 -4.54 4.62 -0.70
CA ASP A 77 -5.57 5.61 -1.01
C ASP A 77 -5.82 6.56 0.19
N THR A 78 -5.91 5.99 1.39
CA THR A 78 -6.13 6.76 2.63
C THR A 78 -4.90 7.62 2.97
N TYR A 79 -3.71 7.10 2.73
CA TYR A 79 -2.43 7.79 2.97
C TYR A 79 -2.26 8.97 2.02
N HIS A 80 -2.56 8.81 0.72
CA HIS A 80 -2.51 9.92 -0.21
C HIS A 80 -3.54 11.00 0.11
N ALA A 81 -4.77 10.62 0.44
CA ALA A 81 -5.81 11.58 0.81
C ALA A 81 -5.40 12.44 2.03
N THR A 82 -4.83 11.80 3.05
CA THR A 82 -4.38 12.50 4.28
C THR A 82 -3.16 13.38 4.03
N ILE A 83 -2.19 12.94 3.22
CA ILE A 83 -1.03 13.78 2.86
C ILE A 83 -1.45 15.03 2.08
N GLU A 84 -2.34 14.89 1.09
CA GLU A 84 -2.81 16.04 0.32
C GLU A 84 -3.55 17.07 1.19
N GLU A 85 -4.29 16.62 2.19
CA GLU A 85 -4.94 17.53 3.16
C GLU A 85 -3.93 18.32 3.97
N ILE A 86 -2.86 17.66 4.46
CA ILE A 86 -1.78 18.31 5.20
C ILE A 86 -1.06 19.34 4.31
N GLU A 87 -0.76 18.99 3.05
CA GLU A 87 -0.13 19.90 2.10
C GLU A 87 -1.01 21.10 1.77
N ARG A 88 -2.31 20.88 1.55
CA ARG A 88 -3.29 21.96 1.33
C ARG A 88 -3.39 22.88 2.54
N GLU A 89 -3.40 22.33 3.75
CA GLU A 89 -3.37 23.12 4.97
C GLU A 89 -2.11 23.96 5.10
N GLU A 90 -0.95 23.38 4.78
CA GLU A 90 0.32 24.11 4.80
C GLU A 90 0.33 25.25 3.77
N GLN A 91 -0.08 24.98 2.53
CA GLN A 91 -0.19 25.99 1.49
C GLN A 91 -1.14 27.11 1.90
N ARG A 92 -2.29 26.75 2.50
CA ARG A 92 -3.25 27.73 3.01
C ARG A 92 -2.63 28.60 4.10
N LYS A 93 -1.90 28.00 5.06
CA LYS A 93 -1.19 28.73 6.13
C LYS A 93 -0.10 29.63 5.56
N ARG A 94 0.66 29.18 4.55
CA ARG A 94 1.68 29.98 3.86
C ARG A 94 1.06 31.16 3.10
N PHE A 95 -0.03 30.94 2.38
CA PHE A 95 -0.77 31.99 1.68
C PHE A 95 -1.34 33.03 2.65
N LEU A 96 -1.93 32.60 3.77
CA LEU A 96 -2.45 33.49 4.81
C LEU A 96 -1.35 34.33 5.48
N ARG A 97 -0.13 33.79 5.63
CA ARG A 97 1.03 34.56 6.11
C ARG A 97 1.47 35.58 5.07
N ALA A 98 1.64 35.17 3.82
CA ALA A 98 2.00 36.08 2.73
C ALA A 98 0.97 37.22 2.56
N LYS A 99 -0.33 36.93 2.71
CA LYS A 99 -1.39 37.95 2.65
C LYS A 99 -1.30 38.95 3.81
N ARG A 100 -0.94 38.51 5.02
CA ARG A 100 -0.73 39.40 6.18
C ARG A 100 0.47 40.33 5.97
N GLU A 101 1.57 39.80 5.45
CA GLU A 101 2.77 40.59 5.08
C GLU A 101 2.42 41.66 4.04
N LEU A 102 1.71 41.27 2.97
CA LEU A 102 1.29 42.21 1.92
C LEU A 102 0.33 43.28 2.43
N GLN A 103 -0.58 42.96 3.35
CA GLN A 103 -1.46 43.97 3.97
C GLN A 103 -0.66 44.96 4.84
N GLY A 104 0.37 44.50 5.56
CA GLY A 104 1.27 45.39 6.31
C GLY A 104 2.05 46.33 5.37
N MET A 105 2.59 45.80 4.27
CA MET A 105 3.29 46.59 3.27
C MET A 105 2.36 47.55 2.51
N SER A 106 1.11 47.15 2.24
CA SER A 106 0.10 48.02 1.62
C SER A 106 -0.30 49.16 2.56
N GLY A 107 -0.37 48.90 3.87
CA GLY A 107 -0.57 49.91 4.89
C GLY A 107 0.59 50.91 4.97
N LEU A 108 1.83 50.41 4.88
CA LEU A 108 3.04 51.25 4.82
C LEU A 108 3.14 52.03 3.51
N GLN A 109 2.74 51.46 2.37
CA GLN A 109 2.65 52.19 1.10
C GLN A 109 1.57 53.27 1.14
N GLY A 110 0.40 53.00 1.75
CA GLY A 110 -0.64 54.00 1.96
C GLY A 110 -0.18 55.14 2.87
N LEU A 111 0.54 54.80 3.95
CA LEU A 111 1.15 55.79 4.83
C LEU A 111 2.25 56.59 4.11
N GLY A 112 3.09 55.93 3.31
CA GLY A 112 4.13 56.55 2.50
C GLY A 112 3.57 57.53 1.45
N ASN A 113 2.48 57.15 0.76
CA ASN A 113 1.77 58.06 -0.15
C ASN A 113 1.16 59.24 0.60
N SER A 114 0.57 59.02 1.78
CA SER A 114 -0.02 60.11 2.58
C SER A 114 1.04 61.07 3.15
N ILE A 115 2.21 60.56 3.55
CA ILE A 115 3.34 61.38 3.97
C ILE A 115 3.94 62.13 2.78
N ARG A 116 4.10 61.48 1.63
CA ARG A 116 4.56 62.12 0.38
C ARG A 116 3.63 63.25 -0.05
N ASP A 117 2.31 63.06 0.04
CA ASP A 117 1.34 64.10 -0.29
C ASP A 117 1.41 65.28 0.71
N ARG A 118 1.65 65.01 2.00
CA ARG A 118 1.85 66.06 3.01
C ARG A 118 3.15 66.83 2.83
N ILE A 119 4.24 66.17 2.46
CA ILE A 119 5.56 66.80 2.26
C ILE A 119 5.63 67.50 0.90
N GLY A 120 5.09 66.89 -0.17
CA GLY A 120 5.05 67.45 -1.52
C GLY A 120 4.02 68.57 -1.71
N GLY A 121 2.96 68.60 -0.90
CA GLY A 121 1.92 69.63 -0.98
C GLY A 121 2.24 70.93 -0.24
N GLY A 122 3.14 70.90 0.77
CA GLY A 122 3.23 71.99 1.76
C GLY A 122 4.45 72.93 1.68
N SER A 123 5.58 72.54 1.07
CA SER A 123 6.87 73.20 1.41
C SER A 123 7.65 73.89 0.27
N PHE A 124 7.15 73.96 -0.97
CA PHE A 124 7.86 74.68 -2.05
C PHE A 124 7.04 75.76 -2.75
N LYS A 125 5.74 75.90 -2.44
CA LYS A 125 4.89 76.94 -3.07
C LYS A 125 4.94 78.31 -2.39
N ASN A 126 5.64 78.43 -1.25
CA ASN A 126 5.78 79.68 -0.49
C ASN A 126 7.25 80.16 -0.39
N LEU A 127 8.16 79.68 -1.26
CA LEU A 127 9.59 80.03 -1.21
C LEU A 127 10.14 80.65 -2.52
N PHE A 128 9.29 81.04 -3.47
CA PHE A 128 9.62 81.94 -4.58
C PHE A 128 8.41 82.81 -4.92
#